data_AF-W1YKF8-F1
#
_entry.id   AF-W1YKF8-F1
#
_cell.length_a   1.000
_cell.length_b   1.000
_cell.length_c   1.000
_cell.angle_alpha   90.00
_cell.angle_beta   90.00
_cell.angle_gamma   90.00
#
_symmetry.space_group_name_H-M   'P 1'
#
loop_
_entity.id
_entity.type
_entity.pdbx_description
1 polymer ?
#
loop_
_entity_poly.entity_id
_entity_poly.type
_entity_poly.pdbx_seq_one_letter_code
_entity_poly.pdbx_strand_id
1 'polypeptide(L)'
;MSKSEFAQAYTERMFPDIAAPAGYIDPEFEVLFDNFAFDEVITEEGRNVPAKDRFLAILATLVGVSAVDEYALMLPAALNFGLIPDEVIGPLYQAVP
;
A
#
# COMPACT_ATOMS: atom_id res chain seq x y z
N MET A 1 -15.45 -13.35 9.18
CA MET A 1 -14.44 -12.60 9.98
C MET A 1 -14.71 -11.11 9.80
N SER A 2 -14.34 -10.23 10.74
CA SER A 2 -14.42 -8.78 10.55
C SER A 2 -13.04 -8.19 10.33
N LYS A 3 -12.97 -7.02 9.67
CA LYS A 3 -11.74 -6.26 9.53
C LYS A 3 -11.25 -5.79 10.91
N SER A 4 -9.94 -5.83 11.15
CA SER A 4 -9.34 -5.37 12.40
C SER A 4 -9.34 -3.84 12.48
N GLU A 5 -9.32 -3.30 13.70
CA GLU A 5 -9.29 -1.84 13.91
C GLU A 5 -8.03 -1.22 13.32
N PHE A 6 -6.89 -1.93 13.40
CA PHE A 6 -5.63 -1.46 12.82
C PHE A 6 -5.70 -1.45 11.29
N ALA A 7 -6.15 -2.55 10.66
CA ALA A 7 -6.30 -2.62 9.21
C ALA A 7 -7.26 -1.54 8.70
N GLN A 8 -8.35 -1.30 9.42
CA GLN A 8 -9.31 -0.25 9.08
C GLN A 8 -8.66 1.15 9.13
N ALA A 9 -8.07 1.53 10.26
CA ALA A 9 -7.41 2.83 10.39
C ALA A 9 -6.27 3.02 9.38
N TYR A 10 -5.51 1.95 9.09
CA TYR A 10 -4.43 2.00 8.11
C TYR A 10 -4.98 2.22 6.68
N THR A 11 -6.06 1.52 6.32
CA THR A 11 -6.71 1.66 4.99
C THR A 11 -7.34 3.04 4.82
N GLU A 12 -8.03 3.55 5.84
CA GLU A 12 -8.62 4.89 5.83
C GLU A 12 -7.55 5.99 5.65
N ARG A 13 -6.36 5.78 6.22
CA ARG A 13 -5.22 6.67 5.98
C ARG A 13 -4.64 6.55 4.58
N MET A 14 -4.58 5.34 4.01
CA MET A 14 -4.11 5.14 2.63
C MET A 14 -5.04 5.83 1.64
N PHE A 15 -6.35 5.67 1.83
CA PHE A 15 -7.37 6.01 0.85
C PHE A 15 -8.52 6.82 1.46
N PRO A 16 -8.27 8.03 2.00
CA PRO A 16 -9.28 8.80 2.73
C PRO A 16 -10.51 9.15 1.89
N ASP A 17 -10.33 9.30 0.56
CA ASP A 17 -11.37 9.71 -0.37
C ASP A 17 -11.84 8.57 -1.30
N ILE A 18 -11.41 7.32 -1.07
CA ILE A 18 -11.77 6.17 -1.91
C ILE A 18 -12.45 5.11 -1.05
N ALA A 19 -13.77 4.96 -1.22
CA ALA A 19 -14.57 4.02 -0.42
C ALA A 19 -14.27 2.55 -0.71
N ALA A 20 -13.90 2.20 -1.95
CA ALA A 20 -13.64 0.82 -2.38
C ALA A 20 -12.39 0.76 -3.29
N PRO A 21 -11.18 0.89 -2.73
CA PRO A 21 -9.94 0.95 -3.50
C PRO A 21 -9.64 -0.35 -4.26
N ALA A 22 -10.11 -1.50 -3.77
CA ALA A 22 -10.00 -2.79 -4.46
C ALA A 22 -11.09 -3.04 -5.53
N GLY A 23 -12.05 -2.12 -5.70
CA GLY A 23 -13.19 -2.31 -6.58
C GLY A 23 -14.19 -3.35 -6.07
N TYR A 24 -14.85 -4.07 -6.99
CA TYR A 24 -15.75 -5.17 -6.62
C TYR A 24 -14.97 -6.48 -6.51
N ILE A 25 -14.77 -6.95 -5.28
CA ILE A 25 -14.17 -8.24 -4.97
C ILE A 25 -15.06 -9.02 -4.01
N ASP A 26 -14.74 -10.30 -3.80
CA ASP A 26 -15.41 -11.11 -2.80
C ASP A 26 -15.23 -10.50 -1.40
N PRO A 27 -16.30 -10.19 -0.65
CA PRO A 27 -16.19 -9.49 0.64
C PRO A 27 -15.46 -10.28 1.72
N GLU A 28 -15.50 -11.62 1.67
CA GLU A 28 -14.75 -12.45 2.62
C GLU A 28 -13.26 -12.38 2.31
N PHE A 29 -12.90 -12.42 1.03
CA PHE A 29 -11.52 -12.23 0.60
C PHE A 29 -10.99 -10.83 0.95
N GLU A 30 -11.78 -9.77 0.76
CA GLU A 30 -11.39 -8.41 1.12
C GLU A 30 -10.98 -8.30 2.59
N VAL A 31 -11.81 -8.85 3.50
CA VAL A 31 -11.51 -8.83 4.93
C VAL A 31 -10.24 -9.61 5.27
N LEU A 32 -10.06 -10.79 4.66
CA LEU A 32 -8.86 -11.61 4.89
C LEU A 32 -7.61 -10.90 4.37
N PHE A 33 -7.68 -10.34 3.17
CA PHE A 33 -6.58 -9.62 2.56
C PHE A 33 -6.20 -8.39 3.37
N ASP A 34 -7.18 -7.59 3.79
CA ASP A 34 -6.93 -6.36 4.54
C ASP A 34 -6.30 -6.62 5.90
N ASN A 35 -6.81 -7.63 6.63
CA ASN A 35 -6.22 -8.01 7.92
C ASN A 35 -4.79 -8.51 7.75
N PHE A 36 -4.53 -9.30 6.71
CA PHE A 36 -3.18 -9.78 6.43
C PHE A 36 -2.25 -8.64 6.01
N ALA A 37 -2.58 -7.93 4.93
CA ALA A 37 -1.70 -6.97 4.27
C ALA A 37 -1.55 -5.66 5.07
N PHE A 38 -2.61 -5.21 5.75
CA PHE A 38 -2.65 -3.90 6.40
C PHE A 38 -2.69 -3.95 7.93
N ASP A 39 -2.65 -5.15 8.53
CA ASP A 39 -2.39 -5.32 9.96
C ASP A 39 -1.23 -6.30 10.19
N GLU A 40 -1.42 -7.60 9.94
CA GLU A 40 -0.45 -8.63 10.32
C GLU A 40 0.96 -8.39 9.75
N VAL A 41 1.07 -8.09 8.44
CA VAL A 41 2.36 -7.80 7.79
C VAL A 41 3.00 -6.53 8.32
N ILE A 42 2.20 -5.55 8.74
CA ILE A 42 2.68 -4.24 9.18
C ILE A 42 3.11 -4.28 10.64
N THR A 43 2.44 -5.09 11.46
CA THR A 43 2.64 -5.18 12.90
C THR A 43 3.53 -6.36 13.31
N GLU A 44 3.99 -7.18 12.35
CA GLU A 44 4.85 -8.34 12.61
C GLU A 44 6.11 -7.97 13.40
N GLU A 45 6.24 -8.56 14.60
CA GLU A 45 7.33 -8.28 15.52
C GLU A 45 8.70 -8.61 14.90
N GLY A 46 9.63 -7.66 14.98
CA GLY A 46 10.98 -7.83 14.43
C GLY A 46 11.07 -7.71 12.89
N ARG A 47 9.96 -7.46 12.18
CA ARG A 47 9.94 -7.21 10.72
C ARG A 47 9.51 -5.79 10.34
N ASN A 48 9.39 -4.90 11.34
CA ASN A 48 8.95 -3.53 11.14
C ASN A 48 9.92 -2.72 10.27
N VAL A 49 9.44 -2.33 9.09
CA VAL A 49 10.06 -1.33 8.21
C VAL A 49 9.33 0.01 8.38
N PRO A 50 10.02 1.17 8.39
CA PRO A 50 9.35 2.47 8.41
C PRO A 50 8.34 2.59 7.25
N ALA A 51 7.20 3.25 7.50
CA ALA A 51 6.13 3.31 6.51
C ALA A 51 6.59 3.86 5.15
N LYS A 52 7.43 4.92 5.16
CA LYS A 52 8.01 5.49 3.95
C LYS A 52 8.77 4.46 3.12
N ASP A 53 9.68 3.73 3.76
CA ASP A 53 10.51 2.71 3.10
C ASP A 53 9.66 1.55 2.58
N ARG A 54 8.60 1.17 3.31
CA ARG A 54 7.62 0.16 2.88
C ARG A 54 6.90 0.58 1.61
N PHE A 55 6.37 1.80 1.56
CA PHE A 55 5.68 2.31 0.37
C PHE A 55 6.64 2.47 -0.81
N LEU A 56 7.88 2.91 -0.59
CA LEU A 56 8.87 2.98 -1.65
C LEU A 56 9.16 1.61 -2.26
N ALA A 57 9.29 0.57 -1.42
CA ALA A 57 9.48 -0.81 -1.87
C ALA A 57 8.26 -1.35 -2.64
N ILE A 58 7.04 -1.05 -2.19
CA ILE A 58 5.80 -1.40 -2.90
C ILE A 58 5.79 -0.74 -4.28
N LEU A 59 6.00 0.57 -4.37
CA LEU A 59 6.03 1.30 -5.64
C LEU A 59 7.09 0.76 -6.59
N ALA A 60 8.31 0.50 -6.10
CA ALA A 60 9.38 -0.10 -6.89
C ALA A 60 9.00 -1.50 -7.42
N THR A 61 8.30 -2.30 -6.61
CA THR A 61 7.82 -3.62 -7.02
C THR A 61 6.79 -3.50 -8.14
N LEU A 62 5.82 -2.59 -8.00
CA LEU A 62 4.76 -2.36 -8.98
C LEU A 62 5.33 -1.85 -10.32
N VAL A 63 6.37 -1.02 -10.29
CA VAL A 63 7.14 -0.64 -11.48
C VAL A 63 7.78 -1.86 -12.13
N GLY A 64 8.46 -2.70 -11.35
CA GLY A 64 9.15 -3.89 -11.85
C GLY A 64 8.22 -4.91 -12.53
N VAL A 65 6.96 -5.01 -12.10
CA VAL A 65 5.95 -5.90 -12.70
C VAL A 65 5.03 -5.21 -13.72
N SER A 66 5.26 -3.92 -14.02
CA SER A 66 4.41 -3.12 -14.91
C SER A 66 2.93 -3.03 -14.48
N ALA A 67 2.65 -3.06 -13.17
CA ALA A 67 1.30 -2.96 -12.61
C ALA A 67 0.88 -1.48 -12.49
N VAL A 68 0.49 -0.89 -13.62
CA VAL A 68 0.25 0.56 -13.74
C VAL A 68 -0.95 1.02 -12.91
N ASP A 69 -2.04 0.24 -12.89
CA ASP A 69 -3.26 0.60 -12.16
C ASP A 69 -3.03 0.56 -10.65
N GLU A 70 -2.39 -0.49 -10.15
CA GLU A 70 -1.99 -0.61 -8.75
C GLU A 70 -0.97 0.45 -8.36
N TYR A 71 -0.02 0.80 -9.25
CA TYR A 71 0.91 1.89 -9.00
C TYR A 71 0.18 3.22 -8.83
N ALA A 72 -0.77 3.51 -9.73
CA ALA A 72 -1.59 4.72 -9.66
C ALA A 72 -2.46 4.77 -8.40
N LEU A 73 -2.97 3.62 -7.94
CA LEU A 73 -3.71 3.50 -6.69
C LEU A 73 -2.80 3.71 -5.47
N MET A 74 -1.62 3.08 -5.43
CA MET A 74 -0.73 3.08 -4.26
C MET A 74 0.09 4.37 -4.12
N LEU A 75 0.30 5.12 -5.19
CA LEU A 75 1.02 6.40 -5.16
C LEU A 75 0.39 7.43 -4.18
N PRO A 76 -0.90 7.78 -4.26
CA PRO A 76 -1.51 8.70 -3.29
C PRO A 76 -1.45 8.15 -1.86
N ALA A 77 -1.59 6.83 -1.66
CA ALA A 77 -1.41 6.22 -0.35
C ALA A 77 0.01 6.45 0.20
N ALA A 78 1.04 6.29 -0.63
CA ALA A 78 2.42 6.58 -0.24
C ALA A 78 2.62 8.03 0.21
N LEU A 79 2.02 8.99 -0.51
CA LEU A 79 2.06 10.41 -0.16
C LEU A 79 1.37 10.69 1.18
N ASN A 80 0.24 10.04 1.46
CA ASN A 80 -0.46 10.11 2.76
C ASN A 80 0.38 9.56 3.94
N PHE A 81 1.40 8.76 3.63
CA PHE A 81 2.37 8.24 4.60
C PHE A 81 3.71 9.00 4.62
N GLY A 82 3.78 10.17 3.96
CA GLY A 82 4.89 11.11 4.06
C GLY A 82 6.04 10.86 3.08
N LEU A 83 5.82 10.03 2.06
CA LEU A 83 6.68 10.02 0.88
C LEU A 83 6.52 11.34 0.13
N ILE A 84 7.62 11.91 -0.37
CA ILE A 84 7.59 13.12 -1.19
C ILE A 84 7.79 12.78 -2.68
N PRO A 85 7.33 13.63 -3.61
CA PRO A 85 7.47 13.37 -5.05
C PRO A 85 8.91 13.04 -5.49
N ASP A 86 9.92 13.70 -4.92
CA ASP A 86 11.33 13.47 -5.23
C ASP A 86 11.80 12.05 -4.85
N GLU A 87 11.20 11.44 -3.83
CA GLU A 87 11.50 10.05 -3.44
C GLU A 87 10.83 9.05 -4.38
N VAL A 88 9.63 9.38 -4.90
CA VAL A 88 8.85 8.53 -5.82
C VAL A 88 9.51 8.41 -7.19
N ILE A 89 10.11 9.48 -7.71
CA ILE A 89 10.74 9.46 -9.03
C ILE A 89 12.03 8.62 -9.06
N GLY A 90 12.68 8.44 -7.90
CA GLY A 90 13.94 7.69 -7.78
C GLY A 90 13.85 6.26 -8.34
N PRO A 91 12.92 5.41 -7.84
CA PRO A 91 12.71 4.07 -8.36
C PRO A 91 12.39 4.02 -9.86
N LEU A 92 11.65 5.00 -10.39
CA LEU A 92 11.34 5.06 -11.82
C LEU A 92 12.61 5.22 -12.68
N TYR A 93 13.54 6.07 -12.25
CA TYR A 93 14.82 6.22 -12.93
C TYR A 93 15.71 4.98 -12.79
N GLN A 94 15.69 4.34 -11.63
CA GLN A 94 16.45 3.11 -11.38
C GLN A 94 15.92 1.90 -12.17
N ALA A 95 14.65 1.94 -12.58
CA ALA A 95 14.04 0.89 -13.40
C ALA A 95 14.41 0.99 -14.90
N VAL A 96 15.08 2.07 -15.32
CA VAL A 96 15.57 2.21 -16.70
C VAL A 96 16.90 1.45 -16.85
N PRO A 97 17.03 0.51 -17.82
CA PRO A 97 18.26 -0.25 -18.07
C PRO A 97 19.46 0.60 -18.50
#